data_AF-F6D5P4-F1
#
_entry.id   AF-F6D5P4-F1
#
_cell.length_a   1.000
_cell.length_b   1.000
_cell.length_c   1.000
_cell.angle_alpha   90.00
_cell.angle_beta   90.00
_cell.angle_gamma   90.00
#
_symmetry.space_group_name_H-M   'P 1'
#
loop_
_entity.id
_entity.type
_entity.pdbx_description
1 polymer ?
#
loop_
_entity_poly.entity_id
_entity_poly.type
_entity_poly.pdbx_seq_one_letter_code
_entity_poly.pdbx_strand_id
1 'polypeptide(L)'
;MISKKELVDSIEKTELEKVQGIKDIWEKYIYLNKDNVLIVGYKEEEVYDKPEVEEENIKNYYWYWELRDSQSWDVLFENHDKNFSFCESEMGGYTDQDRIEDVVGDIDEGEICKWSEKDWIEDISESIADEVLIWLATLKKGIL
;
A
#
# COMPACT_ATOMS: atom_id res chain seq x y z
N MET A 1 -9.86 -16.72 18.74
CA MET A 1 -8.74 -16.19 17.94
C MET A 1 -9.19 -16.37 16.52
N ILE A 2 -9.22 -15.31 15.73
CA ILE A 2 -9.62 -15.40 14.32
C ILE A 2 -8.74 -16.44 13.62
N SER A 3 -9.32 -17.25 12.73
CA SER A 3 -8.52 -18.19 11.93
C SER A 3 -7.73 -17.44 10.85
N LYS A 4 -6.62 -18.04 10.37
CA LYS A 4 -5.83 -17.45 9.28
C LYS A 4 -6.70 -17.14 8.06
N LYS A 5 -7.53 -18.11 7.65
CA LYS A 5 -8.43 -17.97 6.51
C LYS A 5 -9.42 -16.81 6.70
N GLU A 6 -10.05 -16.69 7.86
CA GLU A 6 -10.97 -15.57 8.14
C GLU A 6 -10.24 -14.22 8.13
N LEU A 7 -8.99 -14.18 8.59
CA LEU A 7 -8.18 -12.97 8.58
C LEU A 7 -7.79 -12.56 7.17
N VAL A 8 -7.31 -13.50 6.34
CA VAL A 8 -7.01 -13.29 4.91
C VAL A 8 -8.24 -12.77 4.18
N ASP A 9 -9.37 -13.46 4.33
CA ASP A 9 -10.65 -13.05 3.74
C ASP A 9 -11.03 -11.61 4.17
N SER A 10 -10.76 -11.22 5.43
CA SER A 10 -11.05 -9.87 5.92
C SER A 10 -10.10 -8.84 5.33
N ILE A 11 -8.80 -9.15 5.23
CA ILE A 11 -7.79 -8.27 4.62
C ILE A 11 -8.13 -7.98 3.16
N GLU A 12 -8.58 -8.97 2.40
CA GLU A 12 -8.93 -8.82 0.99
C GLU A 12 -10.27 -8.09 0.80
N LYS A 13 -11.30 -8.44 1.58
CA LYS A 13 -12.68 -7.96 1.36
C LYS A 13 -12.99 -6.62 2.00
N THR A 14 -12.28 -6.20 3.04
CA THR A 14 -12.53 -4.89 3.65
C THR A 14 -12.05 -3.80 2.70
N GLU A 15 -12.92 -2.83 2.43
CA GLU A 15 -12.63 -1.71 1.53
C GLU A 15 -11.56 -0.80 2.13
N LEU A 16 -10.70 -0.27 1.26
CA LEU A 16 -9.76 0.79 1.61
C LEU A 16 -10.48 2.14 1.56
N GLU A 17 -10.24 2.94 2.58
CA GLU A 17 -10.74 4.31 2.66
C GLU A 17 -9.58 5.29 2.63
N LYS A 18 -9.77 6.39 1.90
CA LYS A 18 -8.78 7.46 1.86
C LYS A 18 -8.76 8.19 3.20
N VAL A 19 -7.59 8.24 3.83
CA VAL A 19 -7.39 8.99 5.07
C VAL A 19 -7.44 10.49 4.75
N GLN A 20 -8.14 11.26 5.59
CA GLN A 20 -8.21 12.72 5.40
C GLN A 20 -6.83 13.35 5.60
N GLY A 21 -6.32 14.04 4.58
CA GLY A 21 -5.03 14.69 4.65
C GLY A 21 -4.51 15.17 3.30
N ILE A 22 -3.30 15.74 3.32
CA ILE A 22 -2.59 16.22 2.12
C ILE A 22 -1.84 15.05 1.44
N LYS A 23 -1.48 14.02 2.21
CA LYS A 23 -0.78 12.83 1.71
C LYS A 23 -1.78 11.84 1.12
N ASP A 24 -1.37 11.12 0.09
CA ASP A 24 -2.15 10.03 -0.48
C ASP A 24 -1.95 8.76 0.35
N ILE A 25 -2.81 8.59 1.35
CA ILE A 25 -2.82 7.47 2.29
C ILE A 25 -4.18 6.79 2.24
N TRP A 26 -4.17 5.48 2.09
CA TRP A 26 -5.37 4.65 2.09
C TRP A 26 -5.24 3.58 3.15
N GLU A 27 -6.27 3.42 3.97
CA GLU A 27 -6.29 2.51 5.11
C GLU A 27 -7.60 1.72 5.14
N LYS A 28 -7.52 0.47 5.59
CA LYS A 28 -8.67 -0.33 6.00
C LYS A 28 -8.51 -0.70 7.47
N TYR A 29 -9.62 -0.64 8.21
CA TYR A 29 -9.66 -0.92 9.63
C TYR A 29 -10.40 -2.24 9.88
N ILE A 30 -9.67 -3.26 10.34
CA ILE A 30 -10.18 -4.61 10.55
C ILE A 30 -10.21 -4.90 12.06
N TYR A 31 -11.41 -4.89 12.64
CA TYR A 31 -11.60 -5.15 14.06
C TYR A 31 -11.48 -6.66 14.35
N LEU A 32 -10.36 -7.07 14.95
CA LEU A 32 -10.04 -8.48 15.19
C LEU A 32 -10.71 -9.04 16.44
N ASN A 33 -10.89 -8.21 17.47
CA ASN A 33 -11.58 -8.51 18.71
C ASN A 33 -11.93 -7.20 19.45
N LYS A 34 -12.32 -7.29 20.73
CA LYS A 34 -12.71 -6.12 21.54
C LYS A 34 -11.56 -5.19 21.91
N ASP A 35 -10.33 -5.67 21.77
CA ASP A 35 -9.13 -5.01 22.27
C ASP A 35 -8.15 -4.68 21.12
N ASN A 36 -8.36 -5.19 19.90
CA ASN A 36 -7.39 -5.06 18.81
C ASN A 36 -8.04 -4.72 17.48
N VAL A 37 -7.45 -3.76 16.78
CA VAL A 37 -7.75 -3.39 15.40
C VAL A 37 -6.48 -3.55 14.56
N LEU A 38 -6.61 -4.21 13.41
CA LEU A 38 -5.58 -4.27 12.38
C LEU A 38 -5.85 -3.16 11.37
N ILE A 39 -4.85 -2.32 11.17
CA ILE A 39 -4.81 -1.35 10.08
C ILE A 39 -3.97 -1.97 8.98
N VAL A 40 -4.49 -2.02 7.76
CA VAL A 40 -3.70 -2.31 6.56
C VAL A 40 -3.86 -1.13 5.65
N GLY A 41 -2.76 -0.58 5.15
CA GLY A 41 -2.83 0.59 4.29
C GLY A 41 -1.66 0.69 3.35
N TYR A 42 -1.71 1.66 2.46
CA TYR A 42 -0.57 2.08 1.67
C TYR A 42 -0.43 3.59 1.69
N LYS A 43 0.78 4.07 1.44
CA LYS A 43 1.08 5.50 1.32
C LYS A 43 2.08 5.75 0.21
N GLU A 44 1.91 6.89 -0.45
CA GLU A 44 2.84 7.39 -1.47
C GLU A 44 4.24 7.61 -0.87
N GLU A 45 5.28 7.27 -1.65
CA GLU A 45 6.65 7.62 -1.33
C GLU A 45 6.85 9.14 -1.40
N GLU A 46 7.53 9.71 -0.41
CA GLU A 46 7.90 11.13 -0.47
C GLU A 46 8.84 11.36 -1.66
N VAL A 47 8.31 11.90 -2.76
CA VAL A 47 9.08 12.34 -3.91
C VAL A 47 9.93 13.53 -3.46
N TYR A 48 11.22 13.30 -3.24
CA TYR A 48 12.16 14.40 -3.07
C TYR A 48 12.31 15.07 -4.43
N ASP A 49 11.75 16.29 -4.56
CA ASP A 49 11.81 17.13 -5.75
C ASP A 49 13.19 17.06 -6.43
N LYS A 50 13.32 16.24 -7.46
CA LYS A 50 14.36 16.40 -8.46
C LYS A 50 13.79 17.34 -9.51
N PRO A 51 14.36 18.54 -9.67
CA PRO A 51 13.87 19.48 -10.66
C PRO A 51 14.47 19.06 -11.99
N GLU A 52 13.86 18.14 -12.73
CA GLU A 52 14.23 17.94 -14.13
C GLU A 52 13.14 17.22 -14.94
N VAL A 53 12.59 18.01 -15.86
CA VAL A 53 12.08 17.69 -17.21
C VAL A 53 10.78 16.89 -17.34
N GLU A 54 9.93 17.42 -18.22
CA GLU A 54 8.70 16.88 -18.77
C GLU A 54 8.84 15.40 -19.16
N GLU A 55 8.37 14.45 -18.35
CA GLU A 55 8.08 13.06 -18.75
C GLU A 55 7.49 12.32 -17.52
N GLU A 56 6.26 11.81 -17.67
CA GLU A 56 5.60 10.79 -16.83
C GLU A 56 5.69 10.89 -15.28
N ASN A 57 4.58 11.25 -14.62
CA ASN A 57 4.50 11.18 -13.15
C ASN A 57 4.29 9.72 -12.71
N ILE A 58 5.37 9.04 -12.33
CA ILE A 58 5.32 7.72 -11.69
C ILE A 58 5.18 7.91 -10.18
N LYS A 59 4.12 7.38 -9.58
CA LYS A 59 3.92 7.34 -8.13
C LYS A 59 4.20 5.94 -7.60
N ASN A 60 5.04 5.85 -6.57
CA ASN A 60 5.30 4.61 -5.85
C ASN A 60 4.53 4.60 -4.53
N TYR A 61 3.88 3.49 -4.22
CA TYR A 61 3.12 3.27 -3.00
C TYR A 61 3.69 2.07 -2.24
N TYR A 62 3.72 2.17 -0.92
CA TYR A 62 4.19 1.10 -0.04
C TYR A 62 3.09 0.64 0.89
N TRP A 63 2.87 -0.67 0.94
CA TRP A 63 1.99 -1.28 1.92
C TRP A 63 2.62 -1.24 3.30
N TYR A 64 1.75 -1.13 4.29
CA TYR A 64 2.09 -1.21 5.69
C TYR A 64 0.90 -1.78 6.47
N TRP A 65 1.18 -2.31 7.65
CA TRP A 65 0.14 -2.75 8.57
C TRP A 65 0.55 -2.54 10.01
N GLU A 66 -0.45 -2.23 10.84
CA GLU A 66 -0.28 -1.96 12.25
C GLU A 66 -1.34 -2.70 13.04
N LEU A 67 -0.95 -3.29 14.16
CA LEU A 67 -1.87 -3.80 15.16
C LEU A 67 -1.97 -2.77 16.28
N ARG A 68 -3.17 -2.25 16.52
CA ARG A 68 -3.43 -1.25 17.54
C ARG A 68 -4.41 -1.73 18.60
N ASP A 69 -4.30 -1.15 19.78
CA ASP A 69 -5.33 -1.29 20.81
C ASP A 69 -6.59 -0.53 20.39
N SER A 70 -7.74 -1.20 20.38
CA SER A 70 -8.97 -0.62 19.82
C SER A 70 -9.63 0.44 20.71
N GLN A 71 -9.17 0.63 21.95
CA GLN A 71 -9.73 1.63 22.88
C GLN A 71 -8.88 2.89 22.90
N SER A 72 -7.56 2.73 22.98
CA SER A 72 -6.58 3.81 23.08
C SER A 72 -6.03 4.27 21.73
N TRP A 73 -6.10 3.43 20.69
CA TRP A 73 -5.44 3.60 19.39
C TRP A 73 -3.90 3.60 19.47
N ASP A 74 -3.33 3.11 20.56
CA ASP A 74 -1.89 2.92 20.70
C ASP A 74 -1.41 1.82 19.76
N VAL A 75 -0.25 2.04 19.12
CA VAL A 75 0.40 1.04 18.27
C VAL A 75 1.01 -0.04 19.16
N LEU A 76 0.56 -1.28 18.98
CA LEU A 76 1.10 -2.46 19.66
C LEU A 76 2.21 -3.10 18.85
N PHE A 77 2.01 -3.20 17.53
CA PHE A 77 2.99 -3.69 16.55
C PHE A 77 2.79 -2.93 15.23
N GLU A 78 3.87 -2.78 14.46
CA GLU A 78 3.86 -2.12 13.15
C GLU A 78 4.83 -2.80 12.19
N ASN A 79 4.50 -2.77 10.90
CA ASN A 79 5.39 -3.12 9.81
C ASN A 79 5.34 -2.03 8.75
N HIS A 80 6.39 -1.21 8.71
CA HIS A 80 6.59 -0.11 7.77
C HIS A 80 7.81 -0.36 6.86
N ASP A 81 8.23 -1.62 6.71
CA ASP A 81 9.52 -2.00 6.12
C ASP A 81 9.62 -1.76 4.60
N LYS A 82 8.53 -1.31 3.97
CA LYS A 82 8.46 -1.04 2.52
C LYS A 82 8.78 -2.26 1.64
N ASN A 83 8.66 -3.47 2.20
CA ASN A 83 8.93 -4.73 1.50
C ASN A 83 7.92 -5.04 0.39
N PHE A 84 6.73 -4.44 0.47
CA PHE A 84 5.65 -4.62 -0.48
C PHE A 84 5.28 -3.27 -1.07
N SER A 85 5.30 -3.15 -2.39
CA SER A 85 5.12 -1.87 -3.09
C SER A 85 4.53 -2.05 -4.46
N PHE A 86 3.72 -1.09 -4.89
CA PHE A 86 3.20 -1.00 -6.24
C PHE A 86 3.40 0.41 -6.79
N CYS A 87 3.31 0.58 -8.10
CA CYS A 87 3.39 1.88 -8.75
C CYS A 87 2.17 2.17 -9.63
N GLU A 88 1.78 3.44 -9.66
CA GLU A 88 0.77 3.96 -10.57
C GLU A 88 1.43 4.99 -11.50
N SER A 89 1.26 4.81 -12.80
CA SER A 89 1.63 5.81 -13.81
C SER A 89 0.37 6.52 -14.31
N GLU A 90 0.38 7.86 -14.24
CA GLU A 90 -0.59 8.68 -14.97
C GLU A 90 0.13 9.26 -16.20
N MET A 91 -0.27 8.85 -17.42
CA MET A 91 0.12 9.58 -18.62
C MET A 91 -0.44 11.00 -18.52
N GLY A 92 0.46 11.99 -18.40
CA GLY A 92 0.09 13.40 -18.43
C GLY A 92 -0.80 13.68 -19.64
N GLY A 93 -1.92 14.37 -19.40
CA GLY A 93 -2.96 14.59 -20.41
C GLY A 93 -2.37 15.11 -21.72
N TYR A 94 -2.64 14.38 -22.81
CA TYR A 94 -2.38 14.82 -24.17
C TYR A 94 -2.95 16.23 -24.37
N THR A 95 -2.10 17.26 -24.39
CA THR A 95 -2.47 18.52 -25.01
C THR A 95 -2.42 18.29 -26.52
N ASP A 96 -3.56 18.43 -27.19
CA ASP A 96 -3.82 18.24 -28.63
C ASP A 96 -2.97 19.13 -29.56
N GLN A 97 -1.63 19.09 -29.46
CA GLN A 97 -0.79 20.00 -30.23
C GLN A 97 0.49 19.46 -30.85
N ASP A 98 0.66 18.14 -31.02
CA ASP A 98 1.74 17.62 -31.87
C ASP A 98 1.24 16.62 -32.92
N ARG A 99 0.59 17.19 -33.94
CA ARG A 99 0.61 16.65 -35.31
C ARG A 99 1.90 17.09 -35.99
N ILE A 100 3.01 16.38 -35.80
CA ILE A 100 4.23 16.47 -36.64
C ILE A 100 4.85 15.06 -36.68
N GLU A 101 4.54 14.28 -37.72
CA GLU A 101 5.49 13.90 -38.80
C GLU A 101 6.73 13.13 -38.33
N ASP A 102 6.74 11.83 -38.65
CA ASP A 102 7.90 10.98 -38.98
C ASP A 102 9.25 11.32 -38.32
N VAL A 103 9.49 10.76 -37.13
CA VAL A 103 10.84 10.37 -36.70
C VAL A 103 10.79 8.96 -36.12
N VAL A 104 11.24 8.00 -36.93
CA VAL A 104 11.71 6.69 -36.46
C VAL A 104 12.98 6.94 -35.64
N GLY A 105 12.89 6.82 -34.33
CA GLY A 105 14.04 6.94 -33.44
C GLY A 105 13.66 6.50 -32.03
N ASP A 106 14.04 5.27 -31.69
CA ASP A 106 14.29 4.72 -30.35
C ASP A 106 13.80 5.60 -29.18
N ILE A 107 12.50 5.65 -28.95
CA ILE A 107 12.01 5.90 -27.59
C ILE A 107 12.26 4.58 -26.88
N ASP A 108 13.28 4.56 -26.01
CA ASP A 108 13.36 3.56 -24.96
C ASP A 108 12.00 3.59 -24.26
N GLU A 109 11.17 2.57 -24.48
CA GLU A 109 9.99 2.24 -23.68
C GLU A 109 10.47 1.80 -22.28
N GLY A 110 11.32 2.63 -21.67
CA GLY A 110 12.04 2.41 -20.44
C GLY A 110 11.07 2.46 -19.28
N GLU A 111 10.51 1.29 -18.98
CA GLU A 111 9.79 0.97 -17.75
C GLU A 111 8.69 1.97 -17.41
N ILE A 112 7.73 2.13 -18.33
CA ILE A 112 6.38 2.55 -17.96
C ILE A 112 5.94 1.59 -16.85
N CYS A 113 5.72 2.12 -15.66
CA CYS A 113 5.08 1.43 -14.56
C CYS A 113 3.70 0.96 -15.02
N LYS A 114 3.67 -0.21 -15.67
CA LYS A 114 2.44 -0.96 -15.83
C LYS A 114 1.96 -1.20 -14.42
N TRP A 115 0.67 -1.00 -14.19
CA TRP A 115 -0.09 -1.26 -12.96
C TRP A 115 0.13 -2.66 -12.33
N SER A 116 1.13 -3.43 -12.74
CA SER A 116 1.30 -4.86 -12.57
C SER A 116 2.63 -5.29 -11.97
N GLU A 117 3.55 -4.41 -11.59
CA GLU A 117 4.81 -4.83 -10.99
C GLU A 117 4.80 -4.75 -9.46
N LYS A 118 4.00 -5.68 -8.92
CA LYS A 118 4.15 -6.43 -7.65
C LYS A 118 3.31 -5.97 -6.46
N ASP A 119 2.84 -6.99 -5.74
CA ASP A 119 2.19 -6.96 -4.42
C ASP A 119 0.76 -6.42 -4.36
N TRP A 120 -0.18 -7.06 -5.07
CA TRP A 120 -1.61 -6.85 -4.83
C TRP A 120 -1.99 -7.29 -3.41
N ILE A 121 -3.08 -6.74 -2.88
CA ILE A 121 -3.52 -7.10 -1.52
C ILE A 121 -3.80 -8.62 -1.42
N GLU A 122 -4.31 -9.24 -2.49
CA GLU A 122 -4.53 -10.69 -2.58
C GLU A 122 -3.23 -11.50 -2.61
N ASP A 123 -2.12 -10.90 -3.08
CA ASP A 123 -0.81 -11.57 -3.11
C ASP A 123 -0.11 -11.51 -1.75
N ILE A 124 -0.37 -10.46 -0.96
CA ILE A 124 0.30 -10.22 0.33
C ILE A 124 -0.56 -10.54 1.55
N SER A 125 -1.87 -10.72 1.39
CA SER A 125 -2.85 -10.96 2.47
C SER A 125 -2.44 -12.13 3.38
N GLU A 126 -1.93 -13.21 2.79
CA GLU A 126 -1.41 -14.39 3.47
C GLU A 126 -0.21 -14.05 4.37
N SER A 127 0.73 -13.22 3.88
CA SER A 127 1.91 -12.78 4.62
C SER A 127 1.54 -11.88 5.80
N ILE A 128 0.64 -10.91 5.56
CA ILE A 128 0.11 -10.03 6.61
C ILE A 128 -0.59 -10.87 7.68
N ALA A 129 -1.44 -11.83 7.27
CA ALA A 129 -2.18 -12.67 8.20
C ALA A 129 -1.26 -13.54 9.08
N ASP A 130 -0.20 -14.11 8.53
CA ASP A 130 0.78 -14.89 9.29
C ASP A 130 1.48 -14.04 10.35
N GLU A 131 1.92 -12.83 9.99
CA GLU A 131 2.58 -11.94 10.94
C GLU A 131 1.64 -11.47 12.05
N VAL A 132 0.42 -11.03 11.69
CA VAL A 132 -0.58 -10.56 12.67
C VAL A 132 -0.97 -11.68 13.64
N LEU A 133 -1.08 -12.93 13.19
CA LEU A 133 -1.34 -14.06 14.08
C LEU A 133 -0.20 -14.30 15.08
N ILE A 134 1.04 -14.08 14.66
CA ILE A 134 2.22 -14.13 15.54
C ILE A 134 2.13 -13.01 16.59
N TRP A 135 1.86 -11.77 16.17
CA TRP A 135 1.69 -10.63 17.09
C TRP A 135 0.59 -10.88 18.12
N LEU A 136 -0.58 -11.36 17.68
CA LEU A 136 -1.68 -11.72 18.58
C LEU A 136 -1.31 -12.85 19.55
N ALA A 137 -0.48 -13.80 19.13
CA ALA A 137 0.00 -14.87 20.00
C ALA A 137 1.00 -14.33 21.05
N THR A 138 1.84 -13.37 20.66
CA THR A 138 2.80 -12.68 21.52
C THR A 138 2.09 -11.87 22.62
N LEU A 139 1.05 -11.11 22.25
CA LEU A 139 0.18 -10.38 23.21
C LEU A 139 -0.44 -11.31 24.25
N LYS A 140 -0.99 -12.46 23.81
CA LYS A 140 -1.61 -13.43 24.71
C LYS A 140 -0.65 -14.05 25.71
N LYS A 141 0.63 -14.16 25.36
CA LYS A 141 1.66 -14.69 26.24
C LYS A 141 2.16 -13.64 27.23
N GLY A 142 1.73 -12.37 27.11
CA GLY A 142 2.24 -11.26 27.92
C GLY A 142 3.72 -10.99 27.65
N ILE A 143 4.20 -11.32 26.45
CA ILE A 143 5.57 -11.07 26.01
C ILE A 143 5.51 -9.77 25.22
N LEU A 144 5.60 -8.64 25.90
CA LEU A 144 5.70 -7.30 25.32
C LEU A 144 6.85 -6.57 26.01
#